data_AF-A0A1X7SKB6-F1
#
_entry.id   AF-A0A1X7SKB6-F1
#
_cell.length_a   1.000
_cell.length_b   1.000
_cell.length_c   1.000
_cell.angle_alpha   90.00
_cell.angle_beta   90.00
_cell.angle_gamma   90.00
#
_symmetry.space_group_name_H-M   'P 1'
#
loop_
_entity.id
_entity.type
_entity.pdbx_description
1 polymer ?
#
loop_
_entity_poly.entity_id
_entity_poly.type
_entity_poly.pdbx_seq_one_letter_code
_entity_poly.pdbx_strand_id
1 'polypeptide(L)'
;MATFSHFDIVRGVAIDPMLGIYGGVTKALISLWFDTCHHSQPWYCKSKLLKVNERLQKISPTYETTKCSTSLDQRKYWKASEYQYFLLFYSLPCMRDVLPGDRYATINMHYLLHLTDMIMESVSAIQFLHSELSKTSSDDMRTSYNL
;
A
#
# COMPACT_ATOMS: atom_id res chain seq x y z
N MET A 1 -30.27 -10.44 14.44
CA MET A 1 -29.05 -10.48 13.60
C MET A 1 -28.86 -11.92 13.15
N ALA A 2 -28.98 -12.20 11.85
CA ALA A 2 -28.82 -13.54 11.32
C ALA A 2 -27.33 -13.92 11.29
N THR A 3 -26.93 -14.93 12.05
CA THR A 3 -25.57 -15.50 12.03
C THR A 3 -25.52 -16.62 11.00
N PHE A 4 -24.86 -16.39 9.86
CA PHE A 4 -24.55 -17.44 8.88
C PHE A 4 -23.64 -18.48 9.53
N SER A 5 -24.11 -19.72 9.68
CA SER A 5 -23.43 -20.79 10.42
C SER A 5 -22.15 -21.33 9.76
N HIS A 6 -21.88 -20.96 8.50
CA HIS A 6 -20.72 -21.42 7.72
C HIS A 6 -19.94 -20.27 7.06
N PHE A 7 -20.20 -19.02 7.45
CA PHE A 7 -19.47 -17.89 6.90
C PHE A 7 -18.12 -17.75 7.61
N ASP A 8 -17.06 -18.18 6.93
CA ASP A 8 -15.70 -17.92 7.35
C ASP A 8 -15.37 -16.45 7.07
N ILE A 9 -15.35 -15.62 8.11
CA ILE A 9 -15.05 -14.19 7.99
C ILE A 9 -13.64 -13.95 7.40
N VAL A 10 -12.69 -14.85 7.68
CA VAL A 10 -11.30 -14.72 7.21
C VAL A 10 -11.23 -14.96 5.70
N ARG A 11 -12.03 -15.90 5.17
CA ARG A 11 -12.07 -16.22 3.73
C ARG A 11 -13.15 -15.46 2.96
N GLY A 12 -14.18 -14.98 3.65
CA GLY A 12 -15.39 -14.41 3.07
C GLY A 12 -15.40 -12.88 3.01
N VAL A 13 -14.44 -12.22 3.65
CA VAL A 13 -14.29 -10.76 3.61
C VAL A 13 -13.00 -10.41 2.88
N ALA A 14 -13.13 -9.85 1.68
CA ALA A 14 -12.01 -9.22 1.00
C ALA A 14 -11.56 -7.99 1.80
N ILE A 15 -10.28 -7.94 2.18
CA ILE A 15 -9.71 -6.77 2.83
C ILE A 15 -9.44 -5.73 1.74
N ASP A 16 -10.16 -4.62 1.78
CA ASP A 16 -9.86 -3.46 0.94
C ASP A 16 -8.44 -2.95 1.30
N PRO A 17 -7.46 -2.97 0.38
CA PRO A 17 -6.10 -2.53 0.67
C PRO A 17 -6.01 -1.04 1.03
N MET A 18 -6.87 -0.21 0.44
CA MET A 18 -6.93 1.21 0.72
C MET A 18 -7.31 1.46 2.18
N LEU A 19 -8.35 0.79 2.66
CA LEU A 19 -8.84 0.96 4.03
C LEU A 19 -8.01 0.19 5.07
N GLY A 20 -7.75 -1.09 4.83
CA GLY A 20 -7.10 -1.97 5.80
C GLY A 20 -5.60 -1.74 5.91
N ILE A 21 -4.91 -1.71 4.76
CA ILE A 21 -3.45 -1.65 4.71
C ILE A 21 -2.95 -0.22 4.85
N TYR A 22 -3.40 0.69 3.97
CA TYR A 22 -2.87 2.05 3.95
C TYR A 22 -3.50 2.90 5.05
N GLY A 23 -4.84 2.92 5.12
CA GLY A 23 -5.60 3.64 6.14
C GLY A 23 -5.49 3.05 7.55
N GLY A 24 -5.18 1.75 7.67
CA GLY A 24 -5.04 1.03 8.94
C GLY A 24 -3.59 0.86 9.35
N VAL A 25 -2.91 -0.14 8.78
CA VAL A 25 -1.57 -0.57 9.24
C VAL A 25 -0.50 0.50 9.01
N THR A 26 -0.40 1.04 7.79
CA THR A 26 0.60 2.07 7.46
C THR A 26 0.39 3.32 8.32
N LYS A 27 -0.86 3.77 8.47
CA LYS A 27 -1.21 4.88 9.35
C LYS A 27 -0.81 4.63 10.81
N ALA A 28 -1.07 3.42 11.32
CA ALA A 28 -0.70 3.04 12.68
C ALA A 28 0.82 3.04 12.88
N LEU A 29 1.59 2.51 11.93
CA LEU A 29 3.05 2.51 11.97
C LEU A 29 3.65 3.92 11.96
N ILE A 30 3.17 4.80 11.09
CA ILE A 30 3.63 6.20 11.06
C ILE A 30 3.24 6.91 12.37
N SER A 31 2.04 6.66 12.88
CA SER A 31 1.60 7.22 14.17
C SER A 31 2.50 6.73 15.30
N LEU A 32 2.85 5.45 15.31
CA LEU A 32 3.80 4.87 16.27
C LEU A 32 5.11 5.68 16.26
N TRP A 33 5.79 5.80 15.13
CA TRP A 33 7.13 6.41 15.09
C TRP A 33 7.17 7.92 15.34
N PHE A 34 6.08 8.65 15.10
CA PHE A 34 6.09 10.13 15.10
C PHE A 34 5.14 10.77 16.10
N ASP A 35 4.29 10.02 16.81
CA ASP A 35 3.37 10.56 17.81
C ASP A 35 4.04 10.79 19.17
N THR A 36 3.76 11.94 19.77
CA THR A 36 4.39 12.45 21.00
C THR A 36 4.10 11.60 22.23
N CYS A 37 3.02 10.81 22.19
CA CYS A 37 2.71 9.84 23.23
C CYS A 37 3.83 8.80 23.43
N HIS A 38 4.66 8.57 22.40
CA HIS A 38 5.76 7.61 22.45
C HIS A 38 7.13 8.25 22.66
N HIS A 39 7.23 9.51 23.09
CA HIS A 39 8.50 10.25 23.15
C HIS A 39 9.61 9.57 23.99
N SER A 40 9.23 8.80 25.01
CA SER A 40 10.16 8.06 25.88
C SER A 40 10.65 6.74 25.29
N GLN A 41 10.16 6.35 24.11
CA GLN A 41 10.46 5.07 23.51
C GLN A 41 11.72 5.14 22.64
N PRO A 42 12.55 4.09 22.62
CA PRO A 42 13.84 4.09 21.89
C PRO A 42 13.68 4.17 20.36
N TRP A 43 12.47 3.95 19.88
CA TRP A 43 12.10 3.92 18.47
C TRP A 43 11.32 5.15 18.02
N TYR A 44 11.14 6.12 18.90
CA TYR A 44 10.52 7.39 18.57
C TYR A 44 11.46 8.23 17.70
N CYS A 45 10.98 8.68 16.55
CA CYS A 45 11.81 9.31 15.52
C CYS A 45 11.37 10.74 15.18
N LYS A 46 10.49 11.35 15.98
CA LYS A 46 10.01 12.73 15.72
C LYS A 46 11.15 13.75 15.68
N SER A 47 12.23 13.57 16.43
CA SER A 47 13.41 14.44 16.37
C SER A 47 14.06 14.50 14.98
N LYS A 48 13.89 13.43 14.17
CA LYS A 48 14.41 13.33 12.80
C LYS A 48 13.37 13.69 11.73
N LEU A 49 12.17 14.13 12.13
CA LEU A 49 11.05 14.41 11.21
C LEU A 49 11.42 15.43 10.12
N LEU A 50 12.19 16.47 10.48
CA LEU A 50 12.66 17.48 9.54
C LEU A 50 13.49 16.85 8.40
N LYS A 51 14.41 15.94 8.73
CA LYS A 51 15.21 15.17 7.76
C LYS A 51 14.33 14.31 6.84
N VAL A 52 13.26 13.73 7.37
CA VAL A 52 12.32 12.93 6.57
C VAL A 52 11.55 13.82 5.59
N ASN A 53 11.04 14.97 6.06
CA ASN A 53 10.34 15.94 5.24
C ASN A 53 11.22 16.51 4.12
N GLU A 54 12.47 16.85 4.40
CA GLU A 54 13.42 17.30 3.38
C GLU A 54 13.63 16.24 2.29
N ARG A 55 13.73 14.97 2.68
CA ARG A 55 13.85 13.86 1.72
C ARG A 55 12.57 13.67 0.90
N LEU A 56 11.40 13.78 1.53
CA LEU A 56 10.11 13.73 0.84
C LEU A 56 10.02 14.83 -0.23
N GLN A 57 10.44 16.05 0.10
CA GLN A 57 10.43 17.18 -0.84
C GLN A 57 11.45 17.04 -1.98
N LYS A 58 12.59 16.39 -1.73
CA LYS A 58 13.62 16.13 -2.74
C LYS A 58 13.22 15.09 -3.77
N ILE A 59 12.35 14.14 -3.40
CA ILE A 59 11.86 13.11 -4.31
C ILE A 59 10.71 13.71 -5.11
N SER A 60 11.02 14.19 -6.33
CA SER A 60 9.99 14.56 -7.29
C SER A 60 9.40 13.30 -7.92
N PRO A 61 8.10 13.01 -7.79
CA PRO A 61 7.50 11.90 -8.50
C PRO A 61 7.54 12.16 -10.02
N THR A 62 7.87 11.14 -10.81
CA THR A 62 7.85 11.19 -12.27
C THR A 62 6.41 11.21 -12.78
N TYR A 63 6.01 12.41 -13.22
CA TYR A 63 4.99 12.80 -14.20
C TYR A 63 3.47 12.59 -13.95
N GLU A 64 2.94 11.58 -13.25
CA GLU A 64 1.44 11.45 -13.18
C GLU A 64 0.82 11.17 -11.81
N THR A 65 1.61 10.85 -10.79
CA THR A 65 1.05 10.60 -9.46
C THR A 65 0.82 11.91 -8.74
N THR A 66 -0.41 12.13 -8.24
CA THR A 66 -0.75 13.24 -7.34
C THR A 66 0.34 13.37 -6.29
N LYS A 67 1.09 14.47 -6.35
CA LYS A 67 2.19 14.78 -5.43
C LYS A 67 1.73 14.42 -4.02
N CYS A 68 2.48 13.59 -3.29
CA CYS A 68 2.36 13.56 -1.83
C CYS A 68 2.95 14.90 -1.36
N SER A 69 2.17 15.98 -1.53
CA SER A 69 2.59 17.37 -1.34
C SER A 69 2.78 17.72 0.13
N THR A 70 2.42 16.79 1.00
CA THR A 70 2.14 17.05 2.39
C THR A 70 3.29 16.53 3.26
N SER A 71 3.78 17.37 4.17
CA SER A 71 4.77 16.96 5.17
C SER A 71 4.18 15.89 6.11
N LEU A 72 5.05 15.07 6.71
CA LEU A 72 4.63 14.11 7.74
C LEU A 72 4.10 14.78 9.01
N ASP A 73 4.30 16.09 9.18
CA ASP A 73 3.67 16.88 10.25
C ASP A 73 2.14 16.94 10.08
N GLN A 74 1.68 17.01 8.83
CA GLN A 74 0.27 17.10 8.49
C GLN A 74 -0.37 15.72 8.25
N ARG A 75 0.33 14.62 8.60
CA ARG A 75 -0.15 13.24 8.45
C ARG A 75 -1.54 12.97 9.02
N LYS A 76 -1.97 13.74 10.01
CA LYS A 76 -3.32 13.65 10.60
C LYS A 76 -4.43 13.86 9.54
N TYR A 77 -4.14 14.64 8.50
CA TYR A 77 -5.07 14.98 7.42
C TYR A 77 -4.89 14.12 6.18
N TRP A 78 -3.93 13.18 6.19
CA TRP A 78 -3.67 12.35 5.03
C TRP A 78 -4.83 11.40 4.73
N LYS A 79 -5.14 11.27 3.45
CA LYS A 79 -6.03 10.22 2.93
C LYS A 79 -5.26 8.89 2.82
N ALA A 80 -6.00 7.78 2.75
CA ALA A 80 -5.42 6.45 2.55
C ALA A 80 -4.47 6.37 1.33
N SER A 81 -4.80 7.08 0.24
CA SER A 81 -3.95 7.17 -0.94
C SER A 81 -2.58 7.81 -0.65
N GLU A 82 -2.51 8.81 0.24
CA GLU A 82 -1.22 9.42 0.63
C GLU A 82 -0.37 8.43 1.43
N TYR A 83 -0.99 7.62 2.30
CA TYR A 83 -0.30 6.52 2.98
C TYR A 83 0.20 5.45 2.00
N GLN A 84 -0.57 5.15 0.95
CA GLN A 84 -0.13 4.26 -0.14
C GLN A 84 1.11 4.81 -0.84
N TYR A 85 1.07 6.06 -1.31
CA TYR A 85 2.21 6.67 -1.98
C TYR A 85 3.43 6.72 -1.06
N PHE A 86 3.22 7.10 0.20
CA PHE A 86 4.28 7.08 1.21
C PHE A 86 4.91 5.69 1.33
N LEU A 87 4.11 4.64 1.51
CA LEU A 87 4.62 3.28 1.64
C LEU A 87 5.36 2.83 0.37
N LEU A 88 4.80 3.09 -0.82
CA LEU A 88 5.30 2.53 -2.07
C LEU A 88 6.56 3.23 -2.60
N PHE A 89 6.66 4.55 -2.45
CA PHE A 89 7.69 5.33 -3.14
C PHE A 89 8.64 6.07 -2.20
N TYR A 90 8.14 6.48 -1.02
CA TYR A 90 8.89 7.36 -0.15
C TYR A 90 9.46 6.66 1.09
N SER A 91 8.83 5.59 1.57
CA SER A 91 9.16 4.93 2.83
C SER A 91 10.63 4.51 2.90
N LEU A 92 11.11 3.82 1.87
CA LEU A 92 12.48 3.29 1.79
C LEU A 92 13.56 4.38 1.80
N PRO A 93 13.55 5.39 0.89
CA PRO A 93 14.57 6.43 0.88
C PRO A 93 14.42 7.43 2.04
N CYS A 94 13.19 7.74 2.46
CA CYS A 94 12.96 8.74 3.49
C CYS A 94 13.28 8.22 4.89
N MET A 95 13.03 6.93 5.17
CA MET A 95 13.23 6.33 6.50
C MET A 95 14.61 5.70 6.73
N ARG A 96 15.47 5.64 5.70
CA ARG A 96 16.85 5.15 5.83
C ARG A 96 17.62 5.97 6.89
N ASP A 97 18.25 5.33 7.87
CA ASP A 97 18.96 5.98 9.00
C ASP A 97 18.07 6.80 9.96
N VAL A 98 16.76 6.80 9.74
CA VAL A 98 15.78 7.45 10.62
C VAL A 98 15.29 6.45 11.64
N LEU A 99 14.83 5.29 11.18
CA LEU A 99 14.37 4.18 12.01
C LEU A 99 15.54 3.33 12.54
N PRO A 100 15.44 2.76 13.76
CA PRO A 100 16.32 1.69 14.22
C PRO A 100 16.29 0.49 13.26
N GLY A 101 17.40 -0.26 13.15
CA GLY A 101 17.59 -1.32 12.15
C GLY A 101 16.42 -2.31 12.04
N ASP A 102 15.94 -2.83 13.17
CA ASP A 102 14.83 -3.80 13.22
C ASP A 102 13.50 -3.22 12.68
N ARG A 103 13.29 -1.92 12.83
CA ARG A 103 12.09 -1.23 12.35
C ARG A 103 12.20 -0.82 10.89
N TYR A 104 13.42 -0.53 10.43
CA TYR A 104 13.70 -0.41 9.00
C TYR A 104 13.43 -1.76 8.30
N ALA A 105 13.80 -2.88 8.91
CA ALA A 105 13.42 -4.19 8.39
C ALA A 105 11.90 -4.39 8.40
N THR A 106 11.20 -3.94 9.46
CA THR A 106 9.73 -4.06 9.54
C THR A 106 9.01 -3.30 8.41
N ILE A 107 9.39 -2.05 8.14
CA ILE A 107 8.77 -1.28 7.04
C ILE A 107 9.12 -1.87 5.67
N ASN A 108 10.34 -2.39 5.50
CA ASN A 108 10.76 -3.09 4.28
C ASN A 108 9.98 -4.38 4.07
N MET A 109 9.75 -5.17 5.13
CA MET A 109 8.93 -6.38 5.06
C MET A 109 7.48 -6.05 4.74
N HIS A 110 6.92 -5.01 5.36
CA HIS A 110 5.57 -4.57 5.04
C HIS A 110 5.46 -4.11 3.57
N TYR A 111 6.44 -3.34 3.09
CA TYR A 111 6.53 -2.95 1.68
C TYR A 111 6.62 -4.15 0.73
N LEU A 112 7.48 -5.14 1.04
CA LEU A 112 7.66 -6.33 0.22
C LEU A 112 6.39 -7.19 0.15
N LEU A 113 5.71 -7.41 1.29
CA LEU A 113 4.45 -8.16 1.33
C LEU A 113 3.37 -7.51 0.46
N HIS A 114 3.24 -6.17 0.52
CA HIS A 114 2.27 -5.47 -0.32
C HIS A 114 2.61 -5.47 -1.80
N LEU A 115 3.90 -5.37 -2.14
CA LEU A 115 4.33 -5.52 -3.52
C LEU A 115 3.99 -6.92 -4.05
N THR A 116 4.21 -7.97 -3.26
CA THR A 116 3.90 -9.33 -3.69
C THR A 116 2.40 -9.55 -3.87
N ASP A 117 1.57 -9.04 -2.96
CA ASP A 117 0.11 -9.15 -3.08
C ASP A 117 -0.40 -8.41 -4.32
N MET A 118 0.08 -7.17 -4.55
CA MET A 118 -0.27 -6.39 -5.74
C MET A 118 0.15 -7.08 -7.04
N ILE A 119 1.34 -7.69 -7.08
CA ILE A 119 1.81 -8.44 -8.24
C ILE A 119 0.91 -9.67 -8.47
N MET A 120 0.58 -10.42 -7.42
CA MET A 120 -0.27 -11.61 -7.54
C MET A 120 -1.68 -11.28 -8.04
N GLU A 121 -2.27 -10.18 -7.59
CA GLU A 121 -3.56 -9.68 -8.10
C GLU A 121 -3.46 -9.32 -9.58
N SER A 122 -2.41 -8.59 -9.98
CA SER A 122 -2.22 -8.20 -11.38
C SER A 122 -2.01 -9.39 -12.32
N VAL A 123 -1.24 -10.40 -11.90
CA VAL A 123 -1.01 -11.63 -12.67
C VAL A 123 -2.31 -12.41 -12.84
N SER A 124 -3.10 -12.52 -11.77
CA SER A 124 -4.40 -13.19 -11.81
C SER A 124 -5.38 -12.49 -12.76
N ALA A 125 -5.40 -11.15 -12.76
CA ALA A 125 -6.21 -10.35 -13.67
C ALA A 125 -5.78 -10.54 -15.15
N ILE A 126 -4.47 -10.58 -15.42
CA ILE A 126 -3.94 -10.83 -16.78
C ILE A 126 -4.32 -12.25 -17.26
N GLN A 127 -4.16 -13.26 -16.40
CA GLN A 127 -4.55 -14.64 -16.71
C GLN A 127 -6.05 -14.75 -17.01
N PHE A 128 -6.88 -14.05 -16.24
CA PHE A 128 -8.31 -13.98 -16.46
C PHE A 128 -8.64 -13.35 -17.82
N LEU A 129 -8.06 -12.18 -18.14
CA LEU A 129 -8.26 -11.51 -19.43
C LEU A 129 -7.81 -12.37 -20.62
N HIS A 130 -6.65 -13.04 -20.50
CA HIS A 130 -6.19 -13.98 -21.52
C HIS A 130 -7.19 -15.12 -21.72
N SER A 131 -7.79 -15.64 -20.65
CA SER A 131 -8.81 -16.68 -20.74
C SER A 131 -10.07 -16.21 -21.47
N GLU A 132 -10.51 -14.98 -21.25
CA GLU A 132 -11.68 -14.40 -21.93
C GLU A 132 -11.40 -14.14 -23.42
N LEU A 133 -10.23 -13.60 -23.76
CA LEU A 133 -9.81 -13.40 -25.15
C LEU A 133 -9.72 -14.72 -25.94
N SER A 134 -9.29 -15.80 -25.30
CA SER A 134 -9.24 -17.13 -25.94
C SER A 134 -10.62 -17.72 -26.25
N LYS A 135 -11.65 -17.35 -25.45
CA LYS A 135 -13.04 -17.78 -25.66
C LYS A 135 -13.68 -16.99 -26.81
N THR A 136 -13.54 -15.66 -26.82
CA THR A 136 -14.11 -14.81 -27.87
C THR A 136 -13.54 -15.12 -29.26
N SER A 137 -12.23 -15.37 -29.36
CA SER A 137 -11.61 -15.81 -30.63
C SER A 137 -12.13 -17.15 -31.14
N SER A 138 -12.57 -18.04 -30.25
CA SER A 138 -13.15 -19.34 -30.63
C SER A 138 -14.61 -19.20 -31.10
N ASP A 139 -15.36 -18.25 -30.52
CA ASP A 139 -16.75 -17.97 -30.88
C ASP A 139 -16.87 -17.22 -32.22
N ASP A 140 -15.95 -16.29 -32.52
CA ASP A 140 -15.88 -15.61 -33.83
C ASP A 140 -15.52 -16.58 -34.97
N MET A 141 -14.63 -17.54 -34.70
CA MET A 141 -14.31 -18.60 -35.65
C MET A 141 -15.50 -19.56 -35.85
N ARG A 142 -16.34 -19.76 -34.85
CA ARG A 142 -17.56 -20.58 -34.99
C ARG A 142 -18.65 -19.87 -35.79
N THR A 143 -18.71 -18.55 -35.74
CA THR A 143 -19.74 -17.75 -36.41
C THR A 143 -19.45 -17.55 -37.91
N SER A 144 -18.16 -17.53 -38.29
CA SER A 144 -17.71 -17.38 -39.68
C SER A 144 -17.84 -18.64 -40.55
N TYR A 145 -17.98 -19.83 -39.95
CA TYR A 145 -18.25 -21.10 -40.67
C TYR A 145 -19.75 -21.41 -40.84
N ASN A 146 -20.65 -20.54 -40.35
CA ASN A 146 -22.11 -20.70 -40.45
C ASN A 146 -22.76 -19.74 -41.48
N LEU A 147 -21.98 -19.23 -42.44
CA LEU A 147 -22.42 -18.54 -43.66
C LEU A 147 -22.05 -19.37 -44.89
#